data_AF-A0A2H9ZTF2-F1
#
_entry.id   AF-A0A2H9ZTF2-F1
#
_cell.length_a   1.000
_cell.length_b   1.000
_cell.length_c   1.000
_cell.angle_alpha   90.00
_cell.angle_beta   90.00
_cell.angle_gamma   90.00
#
_symmetry.space_group_name_H-M   'P 1'
#
loop_
_entity.id
_entity.type
_entity.pdbx_description
1 polymer ?
#
loop_
_entity_poly.entity_id
_entity_poly.type
_entity_poly.pdbx_seq_one_letter_code
_entity_poly.pdbx_strand_id
1 'polypeptide(L)'
;MNKAPSLTLLELKVRLVLIEFLLMEEMLTAEDLKVLHNFFVMSLQESLNKFRQQQEKCQSTLTSIANRGSRASHSHKPTPTSTSFAPSKAPVPVKFSNDTERLQHINAIRKSPVGAQIKRVIDLLLEARELPFTRQALTPEQINEACYVDIMGNKAVFDSLRNNHKVNYDGRYFSYKSKHDLKGKDQLLSLIRKFPEGLAVVDVKDAYISVMEDLQTLKAAGQVWLLANNDSQEDIVYPNDPKATIKVDDDLKQLFRGIELPRDMVDIEKELQKNGMKPATNTAKRRAMAQVHGVPSKPKPKKKSGINKRTKLTNAHLPELFQNLNVPDS
;
A
#
# COMPACT_ATOMS: atom_id res chain seq x y z
N MET A 1 -38.01 -9.49 35.55
CA MET A 1 -37.14 -8.66 34.69
C MET A 1 -35.98 -9.52 34.22
N ASN A 2 -36.03 -10.06 33.00
CA ASN A 2 -34.89 -10.68 32.35
C ASN A 2 -34.74 -10.03 30.98
N LYS A 3 -33.73 -9.18 30.85
CA LYS A 3 -33.43 -8.42 29.63
C LYS A 3 -32.63 -9.36 28.72
N ALA A 4 -33.24 -9.81 27.62
CA ALA A 4 -32.51 -10.56 26.59
C ALA A 4 -31.37 -9.66 26.02
N PRO A 5 -30.16 -10.20 25.82
CA PRO A 5 -29.04 -9.42 25.33
C PRO A 5 -29.27 -9.02 23.87
N SER A 6 -29.26 -7.71 23.59
CA SER A 6 -29.25 -7.18 22.23
C SER A 6 -27.87 -7.39 21.62
N LEU A 7 -27.79 -8.28 20.62
CA LEU A 7 -26.56 -8.56 19.88
C LEU A 7 -26.15 -7.32 19.08
N THR A 8 -24.92 -6.86 19.27
CA THR A 8 -24.35 -5.69 18.59
C THR A 8 -23.88 -6.08 17.18
N LEU A 9 -23.72 -5.09 16.28
CA LEU A 9 -23.22 -5.27 14.91
C LEU A 9 -21.88 -6.03 14.86
N LEU A 10 -21.07 -5.93 15.92
CA LEU A 10 -19.80 -6.64 16.06
C LEU A 10 -20.01 -8.14 16.28
N GLU A 11 -21.00 -8.53 17.08
CA GLU A 11 -21.39 -9.94 17.26
C GLU A 11 -21.92 -10.55 15.95
N LEU A 12 -22.69 -9.79 15.17
CA LEU A 12 -23.15 -10.22 13.84
C LEU A 12 -21.98 -10.41 12.86
N LYS A 13 -20.97 -9.54 12.90
CA LYS A 13 -19.76 -9.68 12.07
C LYS A 13 -18.91 -10.88 12.50
N VAL A 14 -18.72 -11.09 13.80
CA VAL A 14 -17.97 -12.25 14.31
C VAL A 14 -18.68 -13.56 13.93
N ARG A 15 -20.01 -13.60 14.02
CA ARG A 15 -20.79 -14.77 13.58
C ARG A 15 -20.73 -14.98 12.06
N LEU A 16 -20.69 -13.92 11.26
CA LEU A 16 -20.54 -14.01 9.80
C LEU A 16 -19.18 -14.60 9.42
N VAL A 17 -18.10 -14.16 10.09
CA VAL A 17 -16.74 -14.68 9.88
C VAL A 17 -16.62 -16.14 10.35
N LEU A 18 -17.30 -16.53 11.43
CA LEU A 18 -17.37 -17.92 11.88
C LEU A 18 -18.13 -18.83 10.90
N ILE A 19 -19.17 -18.30 10.24
CA ILE A 19 -19.91 -19.03 9.21
C ILE A 19 -19.09 -19.17 7.93
N GLU A 20 -18.33 -18.14 7.53
CA GLU A 20 -17.37 -18.24 6.41
C GLU A 20 -16.24 -19.25 6.72
N PHE A 21 -15.77 -19.29 7.97
CA PHE A 21 -14.79 -20.28 8.44
C PHE A 21 -15.35 -21.71 8.42
N LEU A 22 -16.60 -21.90 8.85
CA LEU A 22 -17.29 -23.20 8.82
C LEU A 22 -17.73 -23.62 7.42
N LEU A 23 -17.86 -22.69 6.46
CA LEU A 23 -18.12 -23.00 5.04
C LEU A 23 -16.87 -23.51 4.31
N MET A 24 -15.67 -23.31 4.87
CA MET A 24 -14.40 -23.80 4.30
C MET A 24 -13.98 -25.20 4.79
N GLU A 25 -14.61 -25.74 5.84
CA GLU A 25 -14.42 -27.12 6.31
C GLU A 25 -15.70 -27.93 6.08
N GLU A 26 -15.65 -28.94 5.21
CA GLU A 26 -16.79 -29.77 4.77
C GLU A 26 -17.60 -30.37 5.95
N MET A 27 -18.70 -29.74 6.40
CA MET A 27 -19.70 -30.44 7.24
C MET A 27 -21.06 -29.73 7.46
N LEU A 28 -21.67 -29.08 6.46
CA LEU A 28 -23.10 -28.68 6.59
C LEU A 28 -23.99 -29.26 5.49
N THR A 29 -25.08 -29.91 5.91
CA THR A 29 -26.07 -30.47 4.99
C THR A 29 -27.00 -29.37 4.45
N ALA A 30 -27.67 -29.64 3.33
CA ALA A 30 -28.59 -28.68 2.70
C ALA A 30 -29.79 -28.30 3.59
N GLU A 31 -30.10 -29.10 4.60
CA GLU A 31 -31.17 -28.83 5.58
C GLU A 31 -30.71 -27.84 6.64
N ASP A 32 -29.46 -27.97 7.11
CA ASP A 32 -28.84 -27.02 8.06
C ASP A 32 -28.73 -25.62 7.43
N LEU A 33 -28.37 -25.55 6.15
CA LEU A 33 -28.25 -24.28 5.41
C LEU A 33 -29.60 -23.56 5.28
N LYS A 34 -30.70 -24.30 5.10
CA LYS A 34 -32.05 -23.73 5.01
C LYS A 34 -32.53 -23.18 6.36
N VAL A 35 -32.21 -23.87 7.45
CA VAL A 35 -32.56 -23.42 8.81
C VAL A 35 -31.80 -22.13 9.15
N LEU A 36 -30.50 -22.08 8.83
CA LEU A 36 -29.66 -20.90 9.04
C LEU A 36 -30.09 -19.71 8.17
N HIS A 37 -30.42 -19.96 6.90
CA HIS A 37 -30.94 -18.94 6.00
C HIS A 37 -32.27 -18.37 6.50
N ASN A 38 -33.21 -19.21 6.91
CA ASN A 38 -34.51 -18.75 7.43
C ASN A 38 -34.35 -17.97 8.75
N PHE A 39 -33.48 -18.43 9.66
CA PHE A 39 -33.17 -17.71 10.88
C PHE A 39 -32.56 -16.32 10.60
N PHE A 40 -31.63 -16.24 9.65
CA PHE A 40 -31.01 -14.98 9.25
C PHE A 40 -32.03 -14.03 8.59
N VAL A 41 -32.84 -14.52 7.66
CA VAL A 41 -33.89 -13.72 7.00
C VAL A 41 -34.89 -13.17 8.02
N MET A 42 -35.30 -13.98 9.00
CA MET A 42 -36.21 -13.53 10.07
C MET A 42 -35.55 -12.49 10.99
N SER A 43 -34.29 -12.67 11.37
CA SER A 43 -33.54 -11.71 12.20
C SER A 43 -33.26 -10.38 11.48
N LEU A 44 -32.96 -10.44 10.18
CA LEU A 44 -32.79 -9.28 9.33
C LEU A 44 -34.11 -8.52 9.19
N GLN A 45 -35.21 -9.24 8.97
CA GLN A 45 -36.55 -8.66 8.88
C GLN A 45 -36.96 -7.98 10.18
N GLU A 46 -36.66 -8.59 11.33
CA GLU A 46 -36.93 -8.00 12.63
C GLU A 46 -36.08 -6.73 12.87
N SER A 47 -34.81 -6.74 12.45
CA SER A 47 -33.92 -5.58 12.52
C SER A 47 -34.38 -4.45 11.60
N LEU A 48 -34.83 -4.77 10.39
CA LEU A 48 -35.41 -3.80 9.45
C LEU A 48 -36.71 -3.19 9.99
N ASN A 49 -37.56 -4.00 10.63
CA ASN A 49 -38.78 -3.51 11.26
C ASN A 49 -38.48 -2.58 12.44
N LYS A 50 -37.48 -2.90 13.27
CA LYS A 50 -37.02 -2.04 14.37
C LYS A 50 -36.46 -0.71 13.85
N PHE A 51 -35.67 -0.76 12.77
CA PHE A 51 -35.15 0.44 12.11
C PHE A 51 -36.26 1.31 11.53
N ARG A 52 -37.26 0.70 10.88
CA ARG A 52 -38.42 1.40 10.33
C ARG A 52 -39.25 2.07 11.44
N GLN A 53 -39.51 1.36 12.54
CA GLN A 53 -40.17 1.94 13.71
C GLN A 53 -39.37 3.08 14.33
N GLN A 54 -38.03 3.00 14.32
CA GLN A 54 -37.19 4.08 14.79
C GLN A 54 -37.27 5.31 13.88
N GLN A 55 -37.31 5.12 12.55
CA GLN A 55 -37.54 6.21 11.60
C GLN A 55 -38.91 6.86 11.80
N GLU A 56 -39.96 6.07 12.02
CA GLU A 56 -41.32 6.56 12.28
C GLU A 56 -41.40 7.37 13.58
N LYS A 57 -40.70 6.93 14.64
CA LYS A 57 -40.59 7.68 15.91
C LYS A 57 -39.82 8.99 15.75
N CYS A 58 -38.76 9.01 14.97
CA CYS A 58 -38.02 10.24 14.68
C CYS A 58 -38.88 11.23 13.87
N GLN A 59 -39.62 10.75 12.87
CA GLN A 59 -40.51 11.59 12.06
C GLN A 59 -41.70 12.15 12.86
N SER A 60 -42.31 11.34 13.74
CA SER A 60 -43.39 11.81 14.60
C SER A 60 -42.92 12.84 15.62
N THR A 61 -41.70 12.68 16.15
CA THR A 61 -41.07 13.65 17.05
C THR A 61 -40.82 14.98 16.33
N LEU A 62 -40.26 14.96 15.11
CA LEU A 62 -40.06 16.17 14.30
C LEU A 62 -41.38 16.87 13.95
N THR A 63 -42.43 16.11 13.62
CA THR A 63 -43.77 16.64 13.34
C THR A 63 -44.41 17.28 14.57
N SER A 64 -44.21 16.69 15.76
CA SER A 64 -44.69 17.25 17.03
C SER A 64 -43.98 18.54 17.42
N ILE A 65 -42.70 18.69 17.08
CA ILE A 65 -41.90 19.90 17.31
C ILE A 65 -42.35 21.00 16.35
N ALA A 66 -42.58 20.69 15.08
CA ALA A 66 -43.12 21.65 14.10
C ALA A 66 -44.51 22.19 14.51
N ASN A 67 -45.37 21.35 15.08
CA ASN A 67 -46.69 21.74 15.58
C ASN A 67 -46.67 22.50 16.93
N ARG A 68 -45.55 22.48 17.68
CA ARG A 68 -45.39 23.25 18.92
C ARG A 68 -44.90 24.68 18.69
N GLY A 69 -44.46 25.01 17.47
CA GLY A 69 -44.05 26.37 17.09
C GLY A 69 -45.18 27.39 17.00
N SER A 70 -46.44 27.04 17.29
CA SER A 70 -47.61 27.90 17.05
C SER A 70 -48.46 28.24 18.28
N ARG A 71 -47.93 28.25 19.52
CA ARG A 71 -48.71 28.75 20.69
C ARG A 71 -47.89 29.25 21.90
N ALA A 72 -47.72 30.59 21.95
CA ALA A 72 -47.74 31.52 23.11
C ALA A 72 -47.07 32.86 22.66
N SER A 73 -47.51 34.10 22.93
CA SER A 73 -48.61 34.72 23.68
C SER A 73 -48.74 36.22 23.26
N HIS A 74 -49.96 36.78 23.32
CA HIS A 74 -50.45 38.18 23.42
C HIS A 74 -49.40 39.30 23.66
N SER A 75 -49.44 40.53 23.10
CA SER A 75 -50.51 41.51 22.79
C SER A 75 -50.05 42.48 21.67
N HIS A 76 -50.83 43.10 20.78
CA HIS A 76 -51.95 44.06 20.92
C HIS A 76 -52.83 44.10 19.62
N LYS A 77 -54.10 44.55 19.73
CA LYS A 77 -55.09 44.85 18.66
C LYS A 77 -55.10 46.38 18.36
N PRO A 78 -55.75 46.95 17.30
CA PRO A 78 -56.65 46.34 16.29
C PRO A 78 -56.53 46.76 14.79
N THR A 79 -57.19 45.93 13.97
CA THR A 79 -57.61 45.96 12.53
C THR A 79 -58.54 47.14 12.13
N PRO A 80 -58.88 47.43 10.83
CA PRO A 80 -59.18 46.51 9.69
C PRO A 80 -58.68 46.97 8.28
N THR A 81 -58.85 46.34 7.10
CA THR A 81 -59.92 45.51 6.48
C THR A 81 -59.44 44.87 5.15
N SER A 82 -59.96 43.68 4.79
CA SER A 82 -60.25 43.12 3.43
C SER A 82 -59.09 42.92 2.41
N THR A 83 -58.92 41.83 1.63
CA THR A 83 -59.87 40.84 1.06
C THR A 83 -59.11 39.64 0.42
N SER A 84 -59.72 38.45 0.53
CA SER A 84 -59.84 37.32 -0.45
C SER A 84 -58.65 36.45 -0.93
N PHE A 85 -58.65 35.21 -0.41
CA PHE A 85 -58.68 33.86 -1.03
C PHE A 85 -57.85 33.48 -2.30
N ALA A 86 -56.95 32.49 -2.11
CA ALA A 86 -56.89 31.24 -2.90
C ALA A 86 -56.16 30.13 -2.11
N PRO A 87 -56.61 28.85 -2.12
CA PRO A 87 -55.97 27.77 -1.37
C PRO A 87 -54.81 27.16 -2.17
N SER A 88 -53.57 27.46 -1.80
CA SER A 88 -52.41 26.74 -2.34
C SER A 88 -52.33 25.35 -1.70
N LYS A 89 -52.40 24.30 -2.53
CA LYS A 89 -52.08 22.91 -2.18
C LYS A 89 -50.82 22.86 -1.30
N ALA A 90 -50.93 22.22 -0.14
CA ALA A 90 -49.79 21.98 0.74
C ALA A 90 -48.70 21.20 -0.02
N PRO A 91 -47.43 21.64 0.04
CA PRO A 91 -46.33 20.92 -0.60
C PRO A 91 -46.15 19.60 0.14
N VAL A 92 -46.15 18.52 -0.63
CA VAL A 92 -45.82 17.17 -0.17
C VAL A 92 -44.43 17.22 0.47
N PRO A 93 -44.19 16.66 1.68
CA PRO A 93 -42.87 16.69 2.29
C PRO A 93 -41.93 15.81 1.47
N VAL A 94 -41.12 16.41 0.62
CA VAL A 94 -40.07 15.72 -0.12
C VAL A 94 -38.97 15.32 0.88
N LYS A 95 -38.62 14.04 0.91
CA LYS A 95 -37.56 13.46 1.76
C LYS A 95 -36.18 13.97 1.32
N PHE A 96 -35.83 15.20 1.72
CA PHE A 96 -34.62 15.91 1.31
C PHE A 96 -33.32 15.55 2.07
N SER A 97 -33.39 14.70 3.09
CA SER A 97 -32.22 14.45 3.94
C SER A 97 -31.12 13.66 3.23
N ASN A 98 -31.48 12.62 2.48
CA ASN A 98 -30.48 11.72 1.87
C ASN A 98 -29.75 12.36 0.67
N ASP A 99 -30.44 13.20 -0.10
CA ASP A 99 -29.85 13.91 -1.24
C ASP A 99 -28.89 15.01 -0.80
N THR A 100 -29.20 15.71 0.30
CA THR A 100 -28.33 16.76 0.84
C THR A 100 -27.01 16.17 1.35
N GLU A 101 -27.07 15.06 2.08
CA GLU A 101 -25.88 14.35 2.58
C GLU A 101 -25.02 13.80 1.43
N ARG A 102 -25.65 13.18 0.42
CA ARG A 102 -24.95 12.69 -0.78
C ARG A 102 -24.22 13.83 -1.51
N LEU A 103 -24.89 14.97 -1.73
CA LEU A 103 -24.30 16.12 -2.41
C LEU A 103 -23.17 16.75 -1.58
N GLN A 104 -23.28 16.78 -0.25
CA GLN A 104 -22.19 17.22 0.63
C GLN A 104 -20.98 16.29 0.51
N HIS A 105 -21.20 14.97 0.49
CA HIS A 105 -20.12 13.99 0.32
C HIS A 105 -19.42 14.11 -1.04
N ILE A 106 -20.18 14.27 -2.13
CA ILE A 106 -19.64 14.52 -3.47
C ILE A 106 -18.79 15.80 -3.48
N ASN A 107 -19.31 16.88 -2.90
CA ASN A 107 -18.58 18.15 -2.83
C ASN A 107 -17.32 18.03 -1.98
N ALA A 108 -17.35 17.28 -0.88
CA ALA A 108 -16.18 17.03 -0.05
C ALA A 108 -15.08 16.29 -0.83
N ILE A 109 -15.45 15.28 -1.63
CA ILE A 109 -14.51 14.54 -2.49
C ILE A 109 -13.93 15.46 -3.57
N ARG A 110 -14.76 16.24 -4.26
CA ARG A 110 -14.31 17.13 -5.35
C ARG A 110 -13.44 18.29 -4.89
N LYS A 111 -13.64 18.75 -3.65
CA LYS A 111 -12.79 19.78 -3.01
C LYS A 111 -11.57 19.19 -2.30
N SER A 112 -11.45 17.86 -2.22
CA SER A 112 -10.28 17.23 -1.61
C SER A 112 -9.00 17.49 -2.42
N PRO A 113 -7.82 17.41 -1.80
CA PRO A 113 -6.55 17.61 -2.51
C PRO A 113 -6.41 16.66 -3.70
N VAL A 114 -5.75 17.13 -4.76
CA VAL A 114 -5.55 16.38 -6.02
C VAL A 114 -5.00 14.97 -5.75
N GLY A 115 -4.02 14.84 -4.85
CA GLY A 115 -3.45 13.54 -4.46
C GLY A 115 -4.47 12.57 -3.85
N ALA A 116 -5.44 13.06 -3.08
CA ALA A 116 -6.49 12.23 -2.49
C ALA A 116 -7.48 11.73 -3.55
N GLN A 117 -7.82 12.59 -4.53
CA GLN A 117 -8.66 12.21 -5.66
C GLN A 117 -7.98 11.14 -6.52
N ILE A 118 -6.69 11.33 -6.83
CA ILE A 118 -5.88 10.35 -7.59
C ILE A 118 -5.85 9.01 -6.87
N LYS A 119 -5.54 8.99 -5.57
CA LYS A 119 -5.50 7.75 -4.79
C LYS A 119 -6.84 7.00 -4.89
N ARG A 120 -7.96 7.71 -4.71
CA ARG A 120 -9.30 7.11 -4.78
C ARG A 120 -9.60 6.49 -6.16
N VAL A 121 -9.13 7.12 -7.24
CA VAL A 121 -9.24 6.56 -8.59
C VAL A 121 -8.37 5.32 -8.75
N ILE A 122 -7.13 5.33 -8.25
CA ILE A 122 -6.22 4.18 -8.32
C ILE A 122 -6.79 2.98 -7.55
N ASP A 123 -7.32 3.21 -6.35
CA ASP A 123 -7.94 2.17 -5.53
C ASP A 123 -9.14 1.54 -6.25
N LEU A 124 -9.99 2.36 -6.88
CA LEU A 124 -11.12 1.88 -7.71
C LEU A 124 -10.65 1.05 -8.91
N LEU A 125 -9.59 1.49 -9.61
CA LEU A 125 -9.05 0.76 -10.76
C LEU A 125 -8.43 -0.58 -10.36
N LEU A 126 -7.81 -0.65 -9.17
CA LEU A 126 -7.31 -1.89 -8.60
C LEU A 126 -8.45 -2.86 -8.28
N GLU A 127 -9.50 -2.39 -7.58
CA GLU A 127 -10.68 -3.20 -7.26
C GLU A 127 -11.41 -3.68 -8.52
N ALA A 128 -11.58 -2.80 -9.52
CA ALA A 128 -12.20 -3.14 -10.80
C ALA A 128 -11.43 -4.22 -11.58
N ARG A 129 -10.11 -4.34 -11.36
CA ARG A 129 -9.28 -5.39 -11.97
C ARG A 129 -9.47 -6.75 -11.30
N GLU A 130 -9.68 -6.76 -9.98
CA GLU A 130 -9.81 -8.00 -9.18
C GLU A 130 -11.18 -8.67 -9.36
N LEU A 131 -12.20 -7.89 -9.73
CA LEU A 131 -13.55 -8.41 -9.92
C LEU A 131 -13.69 -9.15 -11.27
N PRO A 132 -14.11 -10.43 -11.27
CA PRO A 132 -14.18 -11.24 -12.50
C PRO A 132 -15.24 -10.77 -13.51
N PHE A 133 -16.20 -9.94 -13.09
CA PHE A 133 -17.30 -9.43 -13.92
C PHE A 133 -17.11 -7.98 -14.38
N THR A 134 -16.08 -7.29 -13.89
CA THR A 134 -15.89 -5.86 -14.13
C THR A 134 -14.89 -5.63 -15.28
N ARG A 135 -15.12 -4.60 -16.10
CA ARG A 135 -14.18 -4.22 -17.14
C ARG A 135 -12.87 -3.75 -16.49
N GLN A 136 -11.74 -4.32 -16.89
CA GLN A 136 -10.39 -3.91 -16.45
C GLN A 136 -10.05 -2.43 -16.74
N ALA A 137 -10.84 -1.79 -17.59
CA ALA A 137 -10.68 -0.40 -17.96
C ALA A 137 -12.02 0.36 -17.81
N LEU A 138 -11.98 1.52 -17.16
CA LEU A 138 -13.13 2.35 -16.86
C LEU A 138 -13.06 3.67 -17.64
N THR A 139 -14.22 4.18 -18.03
CA THR A 139 -14.35 5.53 -18.60
C THR A 139 -14.31 6.61 -17.51
N PRO A 140 -13.94 7.85 -17.83
CA PRO A 140 -14.00 8.97 -16.88
C PRO A 140 -15.39 9.12 -16.23
N GLU A 141 -16.45 8.87 -17.00
CA GLU A 141 -17.84 8.96 -16.54
C GLU A 141 -18.15 7.86 -15.52
N GLN A 142 -17.77 6.62 -15.80
CA GLN A 142 -17.92 5.50 -14.85
C GLN A 142 -17.13 5.72 -13.56
N ILE A 143 -15.94 6.32 -13.65
CA ILE A 143 -15.14 6.66 -12.48
C ILE A 143 -15.84 7.75 -11.65
N ASN A 144 -16.39 8.78 -12.30
CA ASN A 144 -17.16 9.82 -11.61
C ASN A 144 -18.43 9.25 -10.95
N GLU A 145 -19.10 8.29 -11.56
CA GLU A 145 -20.25 7.60 -10.96
C GLU A 145 -19.86 6.78 -9.72
N ALA A 146 -18.75 6.05 -9.79
CA ALA A 146 -18.30 5.15 -8.73
C ALA A 146 -17.64 5.87 -7.54
N CYS A 147 -16.79 6.86 -7.81
CA CYS A 147 -15.99 7.52 -6.77
C CYS A 147 -16.19 9.04 -6.66
N TYR A 148 -17.07 9.64 -7.47
CA TYR A 148 -17.43 11.07 -7.47
C TYR A 148 -16.31 12.03 -7.84
N VAL A 149 -15.19 11.50 -8.37
CA VAL A 149 -14.06 12.28 -8.88
C VAL A 149 -14.35 12.67 -10.33
N ASP A 150 -14.41 13.97 -10.58
CA ASP A 150 -14.54 14.51 -11.93
C ASP A 150 -13.16 14.67 -12.58
N ILE A 151 -12.76 13.64 -13.33
CA ILE A 151 -11.47 13.61 -14.02
C ILE A 151 -11.42 14.64 -15.15
N MET A 152 -12.52 14.80 -15.91
CA MET A 152 -12.55 15.68 -17.09
C MET A 152 -12.67 17.16 -16.70
N GLY A 153 -13.40 17.46 -15.62
CA GLY A 153 -13.50 18.81 -15.07
C GLY A 153 -12.25 19.28 -14.33
N ASN A 154 -11.37 18.36 -13.90
CA ASN A 154 -10.13 18.68 -13.18
C ASN A 154 -8.88 18.27 -13.96
N LYS A 155 -8.35 19.22 -14.74
CA LYS A 155 -7.14 19.03 -15.56
C LYS A 155 -5.93 18.52 -14.75
N ALA A 156 -5.76 18.98 -13.50
CA ALA A 156 -4.64 18.56 -12.67
C ALA A 156 -4.73 17.07 -12.28
N VAL A 157 -5.94 16.56 -12.01
CA VAL A 157 -6.16 15.13 -11.74
C VAL A 157 -5.91 14.32 -13.00
N PHE A 158 -6.46 14.75 -14.15
CA PHE A 158 -6.26 14.07 -15.44
C PHE A 158 -4.78 13.96 -15.82
N ASP A 159 -4.05 15.08 -15.79
CA ASP A 159 -2.62 15.12 -16.13
C ASP A 159 -1.81 14.25 -15.17
N SER A 160 -2.16 14.25 -13.88
CA SER A 160 -1.48 13.44 -12.88
C SER A 160 -1.75 11.95 -13.04
N LEU A 161 -2.98 11.55 -13.36
CA LEU A 161 -3.35 10.15 -13.64
C LEU A 161 -2.65 9.65 -14.90
N ARG A 162 -2.58 10.46 -15.96
CA ARG A 162 -1.92 10.09 -17.22
C ARG A 162 -0.42 9.88 -17.06
N ASN A 163 0.22 10.63 -16.16
CA ASN A 163 1.65 10.52 -15.87
C ASN A 163 1.96 9.51 -14.75
N ASN A 164 0.95 8.87 -14.15
CA ASN A 164 1.12 7.98 -13.02
C ASN A 164 1.59 6.59 -13.45
N HIS A 165 2.61 6.05 -12.80
CA HIS A 165 3.12 4.70 -13.09
C HIS A 165 2.14 3.54 -12.79
N LYS A 166 1.10 3.77 -11.98
CA LYS A 166 0.07 2.80 -11.60
C LYS A 166 -1.18 2.86 -12.48
N VAL A 167 -1.23 3.78 -13.44
CA VAL A 167 -2.41 4.00 -14.29
C VAL A 167 -1.99 3.98 -15.74
N ASN A 168 -2.77 3.32 -16.58
CA ASN A 168 -2.63 3.37 -18.02
C ASN A 168 -3.85 4.10 -18.62
N TYR A 169 -3.63 4.98 -19.58
CA TYR A 169 -4.69 5.72 -20.26
C TYR A 169 -4.57 5.55 -21.77
N ASP A 170 -5.59 4.94 -22.37
CA ASP A 170 -5.64 4.60 -23.80
C ASP A 170 -6.40 5.66 -24.64
N GLY A 171 -6.45 6.90 -24.17
CA GLY A 171 -7.20 7.98 -24.82
C GLY A 171 -8.71 7.96 -24.60
N ARG A 172 -9.27 6.84 -24.11
CA ARG A 172 -10.69 6.73 -23.72
C ARG A 172 -10.90 6.09 -22.35
N TYR A 173 -10.08 5.09 -22.02
CA TYR A 173 -10.24 4.33 -20.79
C TYR A 173 -9.01 4.44 -19.90
N PHE A 174 -9.25 4.38 -18.60
CA PHE A 174 -8.23 4.24 -17.56
C PHE A 174 -8.23 2.81 -17.06
N SER A 175 -7.05 2.19 -16.96
CA SER A 175 -6.87 0.86 -16.37
C SER A 175 -5.74 0.87 -15.35
N TYR A 176 -5.80 -0.04 -14.37
CA TYR A 176 -4.70 -0.22 -13.44
C TYR A 176 -3.48 -0.82 -14.13
N LYS A 177 -2.29 -0.39 -13.72
CA LYS A 177 -1.00 -0.91 -14.20
C LYS A 177 -0.12 -1.25 -13.01
N SER A 178 0.14 -2.54 -12.78
CA SER A 178 1.12 -2.96 -11.79
C SER A 178 2.54 -2.59 -12.24
N LYS A 179 3.49 -2.55 -11.30
CA LYS A 179 4.89 -2.23 -11.63
C LYS A 179 5.50 -3.30 -12.55
N HIS A 180 5.11 -4.55 -12.31
CA HIS A 180 5.42 -5.70 -13.15
C HIS A 180 4.12 -6.32 -13.65
N ASP A 181 3.96 -6.42 -14.97
CA ASP A 181 2.82 -7.11 -15.58
C ASP A 181 3.07 -8.63 -15.50
N LEU A 182 2.57 -9.24 -14.43
CA LEU A 182 2.68 -10.68 -14.18
C LEU A 182 1.28 -11.29 -14.23
N LYS A 183 1.14 -12.40 -14.95
CA LYS A 183 -0.13 -13.13 -15.08
C LYS A 183 -0.19 -14.41 -14.24
N GLY A 184 0.92 -14.79 -13.62
CA GLY A 184 0.96 -15.97 -12.75
C GLY A 184 2.36 -16.33 -12.26
N LYS A 185 2.42 -17.47 -11.57
CA LYS A 185 3.59 -17.99 -10.86
C LYS A 185 4.85 -18.15 -11.72
N ASP A 186 4.75 -18.68 -12.93
CA ASP A 186 5.92 -18.95 -13.78
C ASP A 186 6.63 -17.66 -14.22
N GLN A 187 5.85 -16.62 -14.51
CA GLN A 187 6.38 -15.29 -14.84
C GLN A 187 7.00 -14.63 -13.61
N LEU A 188 6.38 -14.80 -12.43
CA LEU A 188 6.94 -14.33 -11.17
C LEU A 188 8.31 -14.96 -10.88
N LEU A 189 8.44 -16.28 -11.01
CA LEU A 189 9.72 -16.97 -10.83
C LEU A 189 10.77 -16.51 -11.85
N SER A 190 10.36 -16.35 -13.11
CA SER A 190 11.24 -15.84 -14.16
C SER A 190 11.71 -14.40 -13.90
N LEU A 191 10.85 -13.57 -13.29
CA LEU A 191 11.21 -12.22 -12.88
C LEU A 191 12.21 -12.25 -11.72
N ILE A 192 11.94 -13.02 -10.66
CA ILE A 192 12.81 -13.11 -9.47
C ILE A 192 14.23 -13.54 -9.87
N ARG A 193 14.37 -14.49 -10.79
CA ARG A 193 15.68 -14.94 -11.29
C ARG A 193 16.48 -13.87 -12.03
N LYS A 194 15.83 -12.83 -12.58
CA LYS A 194 16.50 -11.70 -13.23
C LYS A 194 17.04 -10.67 -12.22
N PHE A 195 16.56 -10.71 -10.98
CA PHE A 195 16.96 -9.79 -9.91
C PHE A 195 17.74 -10.55 -8.82
N PRO A 196 19.04 -10.84 -9.03
CA PRO A 196 19.86 -11.53 -8.03
C PRO A 196 20.01 -10.72 -6.73
N GLU A 197 19.91 -9.38 -6.83
CA GLU A 197 19.93 -8.45 -5.68
C GLU A 197 18.65 -8.47 -4.84
N GLY A 198 17.63 -9.23 -5.25
CA GLY A 198 16.35 -9.32 -4.57
C GLY A 198 15.27 -8.43 -5.17
N LEU A 199 14.02 -8.84 -4.96
CA LEU A 199 12.81 -8.17 -5.44
C LEU A 199 11.89 -7.88 -4.26
N ALA A 200 11.50 -6.62 -4.06
CA ALA A 200 10.59 -6.25 -2.99
C ALA A 200 9.19 -6.83 -3.22
N VAL A 201 8.60 -7.45 -2.21
CA VAL A 201 7.24 -8.04 -2.31
C VAL A 201 6.21 -6.95 -2.62
N VAL A 202 6.40 -5.72 -2.12
CA VAL A 202 5.50 -4.58 -2.36
C VAL A 202 5.38 -4.22 -3.85
N ASP A 203 6.38 -4.53 -4.65
CA ASP A 203 6.40 -4.24 -6.09
C ASP A 203 5.64 -5.28 -6.93
N VAL A 204 5.42 -6.47 -6.37
CA VAL A 204 4.76 -7.59 -7.06
C VAL A 204 3.43 -7.97 -6.43
N LYS A 205 3.13 -7.56 -5.19
CA LYS A 205 1.90 -7.93 -4.46
C LYS A 205 0.62 -7.55 -5.19
N ASP A 206 0.66 -6.48 -6.00
CA ASP A 206 -0.45 -5.97 -6.80
C ASP A 206 -0.45 -6.52 -8.23
N ALA A 207 0.48 -7.42 -8.57
CA ALA A 207 0.60 -7.92 -9.92
C ALA A 207 -0.56 -8.85 -10.29
N TYR A 208 -1.02 -9.72 -9.39
CA TYR A 208 -2.23 -10.54 -9.54
C TYR A 208 -2.70 -11.05 -8.17
N ILE A 209 -3.90 -11.64 -8.11
CA ILE A 209 -4.60 -11.96 -6.84
C ILE A 209 -3.81 -12.96 -5.97
N SER A 210 -3.32 -14.05 -6.54
CA SER A 210 -2.66 -15.15 -5.80
C SER A 210 -1.15 -14.97 -5.58
N VAL A 211 -0.58 -13.77 -5.77
CA VAL A 211 0.88 -13.55 -5.68
C VAL A 211 1.46 -14.03 -4.35
N MET A 212 0.79 -13.74 -3.24
CA MET A 212 1.28 -14.10 -1.91
C MET A 212 1.31 -15.62 -1.71
N GLU A 213 0.29 -16.33 -2.19
CA GLU A 213 0.20 -17.79 -2.14
C GLU A 213 1.26 -18.43 -3.03
N ASP A 214 1.44 -17.88 -4.23
CA ASP A 214 2.46 -18.34 -5.17
C ASP A 214 3.88 -18.13 -4.64
N LEU A 215 4.15 -16.99 -3.98
CA LEU A 215 5.42 -16.75 -3.29
C LEU A 215 5.67 -17.75 -2.17
N GLN A 216 4.67 -18.06 -1.34
CA GLN A 216 4.80 -19.10 -0.31
C GLN A 216 5.02 -20.47 -0.93
N THR A 217 4.36 -20.77 -2.04
CA THR A 217 4.54 -22.04 -2.76
C THR A 217 5.95 -22.15 -3.35
N LEU A 218 6.49 -21.06 -3.92
CA LEU A 218 7.86 -21.01 -4.42
C LEU A 218 8.89 -21.14 -3.30
N LYS A 219 8.61 -20.57 -2.12
CA LYS A 219 9.43 -20.71 -0.91
C LYS A 219 9.42 -22.16 -0.41
N ALA A 220 8.23 -22.77 -0.31
CA ALA A 220 8.07 -24.17 0.10
C ALA A 220 8.74 -25.13 -0.90
N ALA A 221 8.69 -24.82 -2.19
CA ALA A 221 9.43 -25.54 -3.23
C ALA A 221 10.95 -25.30 -3.18
N GLY A 222 11.44 -24.42 -2.30
CA GLY A 222 12.86 -24.08 -2.18
C GLY A 222 13.43 -23.34 -3.39
N GLN A 223 12.58 -22.73 -4.23
CA GLN A 223 13.02 -22.01 -5.43
C GLN A 223 13.36 -20.54 -5.17
N VAL A 224 12.86 -19.99 -4.06
CA VAL A 224 13.09 -18.61 -3.65
C VAL A 224 13.29 -18.53 -2.14
N TRP A 225 14.03 -17.52 -1.68
CA TRP A 225 14.14 -17.17 -0.27
C TRP A 225 13.34 -15.91 -0.01
N LEU A 226 12.53 -15.93 1.05
CA LEU A 226 11.75 -14.77 1.50
C LEU A 226 12.34 -14.28 2.82
N LEU A 227 12.94 -13.09 2.80
CA LEU A 227 13.59 -12.48 3.95
C LEU A 227 12.88 -11.19 4.32
N ALA A 228 12.54 -11.04 5.60
CA ALA A 228 12.04 -9.78 6.12
C ALA A 228 13.21 -8.79 6.25
N ASN A 229 13.09 -7.61 5.65
CA ASN A 229 14.04 -6.54 5.87
C ASN A 229 13.68 -5.80 7.16
N ASN A 230 14.54 -5.88 8.17
CA ASN A 230 14.28 -5.30 9.48
C ASN A 230 14.26 -3.76 9.48
N ASP A 231 14.90 -3.12 8.48
CA ASP A 231 14.94 -1.66 8.36
C ASP A 231 13.70 -1.08 7.66
N SER A 232 13.23 -1.72 6.60
CA SER A 232 12.06 -1.26 5.82
C SER A 232 10.74 -1.92 6.21
N GLN A 233 10.78 -2.99 7.03
CA GLN A 233 9.64 -3.87 7.32
C GLN A 233 9.00 -4.48 6.07
N GLU A 234 9.68 -4.44 4.93
CA GLU A 234 9.23 -5.03 3.68
C GLU A 234 9.93 -6.37 3.46
N ASP A 235 9.15 -7.36 3.03
CA ASP A 235 9.72 -8.64 2.62
C ASP A 235 10.42 -8.51 1.26
N ILE A 236 11.60 -9.12 1.15
CA ILE A 236 12.38 -9.18 -0.09
C ILE A 236 12.53 -10.64 -0.50
N VAL A 237 12.25 -10.90 -1.79
CA VAL A 237 12.33 -12.21 -2.41
C VAL A 237 13.63 -12.33 -3.18
N TYR A 238 14.42 -13.35 -2.87
CA TYR A 238 15.67 -13.67 -3.57
C TYR A 238 15.54 -14.99 -4.34
N PRO A 239 16.17 -15.11 -5.52
CA PRO A 239 16.25 -16.40 -6.21
C PRO A 239 17.10 -17.38 -5.42
N ASN A 240 16.63 -18.62 -5.25
CA ASN A 240 17.45 -19.71 -4.72
C ASN A 240 17.92 -20.60 -5.88
N ASP A 241 19.24 -20.77 -6.03
CA ASP A 241 19.78 -21.71 -7.01
C ASP A 241 19.70 -23.14 -6.44
N PRO A 242 18.95 -24.06 -7.07
CA PRO A 242 18.87 -25.44 -6.60
C PRO A 242 20.23 -26.13 -6.51
N LYS A 243 21.24 -25.70 -7.29
CA LYS A 243 22.61 -26.22 -7.25
C LYS A 243 23.35 -25.92 -5.95
N ALA A 244 22.90 -24.91 -5.20
CA ALA A 244 23.52 -24.49 -3.95
C ALA A 244 22.98 -25.24 -2.71
N THR A 245 22.08 -26.20 -2.89
CA THR A 245 21.45 -26.90 -1.76
C THR A 245 22.38 -27.95 -1.15
N ILE A 246 23.12 -27.56 -0.11
CA ILE A 246 23.92 -28.48 0.70
C ILE A 246 23.11 -28.85 1.94
N LYS A 247 22.70 -30.12 2.06
CA LYS A 247 22.07 -30.63 3.28
C LYS A 247 23.17 -30.88 4.31
N VAL A 248 23.04 -30.26 5.47
CA VAL A 248 23.94 -30.41 6.60
C VAL A 248 23.11 -30.77 7.83
N ASP A 249 23.52 -31.80 8.55
CA ASP A 249 22.88 -32.24 9.78
C ASP A 249 22.98 -31.17 10.88
N ASP A 250 22.00 -31.13 11.76
CA ASP A 250 21.93 -30.11 12.82
C ASP A 250 23.10 -30.25 13.81
N ASP A 251 23.56 -31.46 14.08
CA ASP A 251 24.75 -31.72 14.90
C ASP A 251 26.01 -31.11 14.29
N LEU A 252 26.17 -31.19 12.96
CA LEU A 252 27.31 -30.58 12.26
C LEU A 252 27.21 -29.05 12.27
N LYS A 253 26.00 -28.49 12.15
CA LYS A 253 25.77 -27.04 12.30
C LYS A 253 26.13 -26.57 13.71
N GLN A 254 25.76 -27.35 14.73
CA GLN A 254 26.05 -27.02 16.13
C GLN A 254 27.55 -27.11 16.41
N LEU A 255 28.22 -28.16 15.94
CA LEU A 255 29.66 -28.30 16.04
C LEU A 255 30.36 -27.13 15.35
N PHE A 256 29.96 -26.77 14.13
CA PHE A 256 30.55 -25.65 13.40
C PHE A 256 30.39 -24.31 14.13
N ARG A 257 29.22 -24.05 14.73
CA ARG A 257 28.97 -22.84 15.53
C ARG A 257 29.71 -22.83 16.86
N GLY A 258 30.00 -24.00 17.42
CA GLY A 258 30.73 -24.16 18.67
C GLY A 258 32.24 -24.09 18.54
N ILE A 259 32.79 -24.17 17.32
CA ILE A 259 34.22 -23.96 17.08
C ILE A 259 34.54 -22.48 17.28
N GLU A 260 35.17 -22.16 18.42
CA GLU A 260 35.69 -20.82 18.68
C GLU A 260 36.94 -20.58 17.83
N LEU A 261 36.83 -19.66 16.88
CA LEU A 261 37.99 -19.21 16.09
C LEU A 261 38.79 -18.16 16.88
N PRO A 262 40.13 -18.19 16.82
CA PRO A 262 40.95 -17.13 17.38
C PRO A 262 40.55 -15.77 16.79
N ARG A 263 40.37 -14.76 17.64
CA ARG A 263 39.97 -13.41 17.18
C ARG A 263 41.09 -12.73 16.39
N ASP A 264 42.33 -13.10 16.69
CA ASP A 264 43.53 -12.50 16.10
C ASP A 264 43.99 -13.27 14.86
N MET A 265 44.11 -12.57 13.73
CA MET A 265 44.52 -13.16 12.45
C MET A 265 45.92 -13.81 12.50
N VAL A 266 46.81 -13.35 13.39
CA VAL A 266 48.15 -13.92 13.55
C VAL A 266 48.08 -15.30 14.21
N ASP A 267 47.15 -15.50 15.14
CA ASP A 267 46.97 -16.77 15.81
C ASP A 267 46.33 -17.79 14.86
N ILE A 268 45.37 -17.35 14.04
CA ILE A 268 44.81 -18.17 12.93
C ILE A 268 45.93 -18.59 11.97
N GLU A 269 46.81 -17.67 11.54
CA GLU A 269 47.92 -17.99 10.64
C GLU A 269 48.91 -18.98 11.26
N LYS A 270 49.19 -18.85 12.57
CA LYS A 270 50.07 -19.76 13.30
C LYS A 270 49.47 -21.15 13.44
N GLU A 271 48.17 -21.27 13.73
CA GLU A 271 47.47 -22.55 13.77
C GLU A 271 47.35 -23.21 12.40
N LEU A 272 47.08 -22.44 11.34
CA LEU A 272 47.09 -22.95 9.97
C LEU A 272 48.47 -23.51 9.61
N GLN A 273 49.55 -22.79 9.91
CA GLN A 273 50.92 -23.26 9.68
C GLN A 273 51.27 -24.49 10.52
N LYS A 274 50.86 -24.53 11.80
CA LYS A 274 51.03 -25.69 12.69
C LYS A 274 50.35 -26.93 12.12
N ASN A 275 49.20 -26.77 11.48
CA ASN A 275 48.44 -27.84 10.83
C ASN A 275 48.86 -28.07 9.36
N GLY A 276 49.96 -27.48 8.88
CA GLY A 276 50.48 -27.68 7.53
C GLY A 276 49.69 -27.01 6.40
N MET A 277 48.72 -26.15 6.71
CA MET A 277 47.94 -25.38 5.75
C MET A 277 48.61 -24.03 5.45
N LYS A 278 48.64 -23.63 4.17
CA LYS A 278 49.17 -22.33 3.76
C LYS A 278 48.15 -21.24 4.12
N PRO A 279 48.49 -20.26 4.98
CA PRO A 279 47.55 -19.19 5.29
C PRO A 279 47.29 -18.30 4.07
N ALA A 280 46.03 -17.91 3.86
CA ALA A 280 45.63 -17.05 2.75
C ALA A 280 46.18 -15.61 2.89
N THR A 281 46.51 -15.19 4.12
CA THR A 281 47.08 -13.88 4.43
C THR A 281 48.40 -14.06 5.18
N ASN A 282 49.31 -13.08 5.06
CA ASN A 282 50.57 -13.06 5.82
C ASN A 282 50.61 -11.83 6.74
N THR A 283 49.66 -11.77 7.66
CA THR A 283 49.46 -10.70 8.64
C THR A 283 50.65 -10.60 9.58
N ALA A 284 51.27 -11.72 9.94
CA ALA A 284 52.48 -11.73 10.77
C ALA A 284 53.64 -10.94 10.13
N LYS A 285 53.97 -11.20 8.85
CA LYS A 285 55.00 -10.41 8.14
C LYS A 285 54.61 -8.94 7.98
N ARG A 286 53.31 -8.67 7.77
CA ARG A 286 52.79 -7.31 7.59
C ARG A 286 52.84 -6.49 8.89
N ARG A 287 52.53 -7.10 10.05
CA ARG A 287 52.68 -6.48 11.38
C ARG A 287 54.16 -6.27 11.74
N ALA A 288 55.02 -7.26 11.45
CA ALA A 288 56.46 -7.13 11.65
C ALA A 288 57.06 -6.00 10.80
N MET A 289 56.69 -5.90 9.52
CA MET A 289 57.11 -4.79 8.65
C MET A 289 56.56 -3.43 9.12
N ALA A 290 55.32 -3.36 9.60
CA ALA A 290 54.76 -2.12 10.14
C ALA A 290 55.43 -1.65 11.44
N GLN A 291 55.94 -2.58 12.26
CA GLN A 291 56.72 -2.26 13.46
C GLN A 291 58.17 -1.86 13.12
N VAL A 292 58.78 -2.48 12.10
CA VAL A 292 60.17 -2.21 11.69
C VAL A 292 60.28 -0.97 10.78
N HIS A 293 59.25 -0.64 10.02
CA HIS A 293 59.26 0.50 9.07
C HIS A 293 58.34 1.66 9.46
N GLY A 294 57.63 1.56 10.59
CA GLY A 294 56.57 2.49 10.94
C GLY A 294 55.42 2.41 9.94
N VAL A 295 54.22 2.76 10.40
CA VAL A 295 53.02 2.81 9.53
C VAL A 295 53.32 3.72 8.32
N PRO A 296 53.29 3.25 7.05
CA PRO A 296 53.28 4.19 5.95
C PRO A 296 51.98 4.97 6.06
N SER A 297 52.10 6.24 6.46
CA SER A 297 51.00 7.20 6.45
C SER A 297 50.27 7.08 5.12
N LYS A 298 48.94 6.85 5.18
CA LYS A 298 48.07 6.97 4.00
C LYS A 298 48.51 8.21 3.22
N PRO A 299 48.77 8.12 1.91
CA PRO A 299 49.12 9.30 1.14
C PRO A 299 47.95 10.28 1.27
N LYS A 300 48.20 11.42 1.96
CA LYS A 300 47.25 12.54 1.98
C LYS A 300 46.90 12.84 0.53
N PRO A 301 45.61 13.03 0.18
CA PRO A 301 45.24 13.38 -1.17
C PRO A 301 46.04 14.62 -1.57
N LYS A 302 46.90 14.48 -2.59
CA LYS A 302 47.67 15.60 -3.13
C LYS A 302 46.66 16.66 -3.57
N LYS A 303 46.62 17.79 -2.86
CA LYS A 303 45.96 19.01 -3.39
C LYS A 303 46.53 19.21 -4.79
N LYS A 304 45.64 19.31 -5.79
CA LYS A 304 46.00 19.68 -7.15
C LYS A 304 46.68 21.04 -7.09
N SER A 305 48.02 21.05 -7.17
CA SER A 305 48.79 22.27 -7.28
C SER A 305 48.48 22.86 -8.66
N GLY A 306 47.77 23.99 -8.68
CA GLY A 306 47.54 24.73 -9.91
C GLY A 306 48.85 25.05 -10.61
N ILE A 307 48.83 25.01 -11.95
CA ILE A 307 49.97 25.34 -12.80
C ILE A 307 50.32 26.80 -12.54
N ASN A 308 51.36 27.06 -11.74
CA ASN A 308 51.85 28.40 -11.52
C ASN A 308 52.60 28.90 -12.76
N LYS A 309 52.60 30.22 -12.96
CA LYS A 309 53.10 31.00 -14.12
C LYS A 309 54.55 30.71 -14.57
N ARG A 310 55.28 29.83 -13.88
CA ARG A 310 56.67 29.45 -14.17
C ARG A 310 56.81 28.08 -14.84
N THR A 311 55.72 27.34 -15.03
CA THR A 311 55.75 26.01 -15.66
C THR A 311 55.85 26.17 -17.17
N LYS A 312 56.97 25.77 -17.77
CA LYS A 312 57.19 25.88 -19.22
C LYS A 312 56.22 24.94 -19.95
N LEU A 313 55.21 25.50 -20.61
CA LEU A 313 54.29 24.76 -21.44
C LEU A 313 54.88 24.56 -22.84
N THR A 314 54.97 23.31 -23.28
CA THR A 314 55.46 22.93 -24.62
C THR A 314 54.40 23.08 -25.71
N ASN A 315 53.17 23.44 -25.36
CA ASN A 315 52.01 23.51 -26.26
C ASN A 315 51.52 24.96 -26.43
N ALA A 316 52.40 25.86 -26.86
CA ALA A 316 52.08 27.28 -27.06
C ALA A 316 51.12 27.58 -28.24
N HIS A 317 50.84 26.58 -29.09
CA HIS A 317 50.04 26.73 -30.32
C HIS A 317 48.56 26.34 -30.15
N LEU A 318 48.13 25.93 -28.94
CA LEU A 318 46.74 25.53 -28.66
C LEU A 318 46.16 26.35 -27.48
N PRO A 319 45.82 27.63 -27.70
CA PRO A 319 45.39 28.53 -26.63
C PRO A 319 44.03 28.16 -26.03
N GLU A 320 43.16 27.46 -26.77
CA GLU A 320 41.82 27.06 -26.31
C GLU A 320 41.85 26.14 -25.08
N LEU A 321 42.90 25.33 -24.93
CA LEU A 321 43.05 24.41 -23.79
C LEU A 321 43.25 25.12 -22.44
N PHE A 322 43.57 26.43 -22.45
CA PHE A 322 43.94 27.19 -21.25
C PHE A 322 42.94 28.28 -20.87
N GLN A 323 41.85 28.46 -21.63
CA GLN A 323 40.84 29.50 -21.38
C GLN A 323 40.12 29.31 -20.02
N ASN A 324 39.97 28.07 -19.56
CA ASN A 324 39.26 27.75 -18.31
C ASN A 324 40.13 27.85 -17.04
N LEU A 325 41.39 28.25 -17.16
CA LEU A 325 42.30 28.37 -16.01
C LEU A 325 42.36 29.78 -15.42
N ASN A 326 41.72 30.76 -16.07
CA ASN A 326 41.82 32.17 -15.68
C ASN A 326 40.49 32.70 -15.10
N VAL A 327 39.94 31.99 -14.11
CA VAL A 327 38.89 32.54 -13.25
C VAL A 327 39.57 33.32 -12.13
N PRO A 328 39.38 34.64 -12.01
CA PRO A 328 39.86 35.39 -10.87
C PRO A 328 38.97 35.06 -9.65
N ASP A 329 39.59 34.69 -8.54
CA ASP A 329 38.94 34.63 -7.24
C ASP A 329 38.32 35.99 -6.93
N SER A 330 37.01 36.03 -6.70
CA SER A 330 36.29 37.09 -5.99
C SER A 330 35.25 36.45 -5.11
#